data_AF-A0A1H6FFZ9-F1
#
_entry.id   AF-A0A1H6FFZ9-F1
#
_cell.length_a   1.000
_cell.length_b   1.000
_cell.length_c   1.000
_cell.angle_alpha   90.00
_cell.angle_beta   90.00
_cell.angle_gamma   90.00
#
_symmetry.space_group_name_H-M   'P 1'
#
loop_
_entity.id
_entity.type
_entity.pdbx_description
1 polymer ?
#
loop_
_entity_poly.entity_id
_entity_poly.type
_entity_poly.pdbx_seq_one_letter_code
_entity_poly.pdbx_strand_id
1 'polypeptide(L)'
;MIKLIFTILMSLPLAVCATTWGSSEVVDPIFEDKKCSVHKPSSWGSYIYRWPSKYDQVFWPITEKYGIWHCKESGFTAFIGDFENISPIEVERIKAYLKANPPKNSDIETKLVLLEQIYALREKDSTFKNKLIRTLARWYQEIGNIDKANAYRKTALIDIEKQLSKSLPEIQRLEYLYLAMNYSMQAGDQKKGGEYREKLESALSSVTDTDKNTKGYSEYLKELMPASKFITSGGTIDPELP
;
A
#
# COMPACT_ATOMS: atom_id res chain seq x y z
N MET A 1 -17.30 -63.92 -7.36
CA MET A 1 -17.74 -62.52 -7.56
C MET A 1 -17.01 -61.64 -6.54
N ILE A 2 -16.00 -60.88 -6.97
CA ILE A 2 -15.30 -59.90 -6.12
C ILE A 2 -15.46 -58.57 -6.83
N LYS A 3 -16.21 -57.63 -6.22
CA LYS A 3 -16.30 -56.23 -6.69
C LYS A 3 -15.20 -55.45 -5.99
N LEU A 4 -14.20 -55.05 -6.77
CA LEU A 4 -13.15 -54.12 -6.34
C LEU A 4 -13.70 -52.70 -6.49
N ILE A 5 -13.92 -51.99 -5.38
CA ILE A 5 -14.29 -50.57 -5.38
C ILE A 5 -12.98 -49.78 -5.31
N PHE A 6 -12.63 -49.12 -6.41
CA PHE A 6 -11.50 -48.20 -6.48
C PHE A 6 -12.00 -46.80 -6.09
N THR A 7 -11.71 -46.38 -4.86
CA THR A 7 -11.96 -45.00 -4.41
C THR A 7 -10.78 -44.14 -4.83
N ILE A 8 -10.97 -43.34 -5.89
CA ILE A 8 -10.00 -42.33 -6.32
C ILE A 8 -10.11 -41.15 -5.35
N LEU A 9 -9.13 -41.01 -4.46
CA LEU A 9 -8.97 -39.86 -3.58
C LEU A 9 -8.32 -38.73 -4.40
N MET A 10 -9.12 -37.85 -4.99
CA MET A 10 -8.66 -36.63 -5.66
C MET A 10 -8.08 -35.67 -4.62
N SER A 11 -6.76 -35.63 -4.49
CA SER A 11 -6.03 -34.60 -3.76
C SER A 11 -6.06 -33.30 -4.56
N LEU A 12 -7.01 -32.40 -4.29
CA LEU A 12 -6.96 -31.03 -4.79
C LEU A 12 -5.77 -30.30 -4.14
N PRO A 13 -4.80 -29.77 -4.91
CA PRO A 13 -3.82 -28.85 -4.36
C PRO A 13 -4.56 -27.55 -4.02
N LEU A 14 -4.89 -27.38 -2.74
CA LEU A 14 -5.23 -26.06 -2.21
C LEU A 14 -3.99 -25.19 -2.38
N ALA A 15 -4.00 -24.29 -3.36
CA ALA A 15 -3.02 -23.21 -3.42
C ALA A 15 -3.22 -22.36 -2.16
N VAL A 16 -2.42 -22.63 -1.13
CA VAL A 16 -2.43 -21.90 0.13
C VAL A 16 -1.88 -20.49 -0.13
N CYS A 17 -2.75 -19.58 -0.56
CA CYS A 17 -2.47 -18.15 -0.69
C CYS A 17 -2.65 -17.44 0.67
N ALA A 18 -1.97 -17.92 1.71
CA ALA A 18 -2.09 -17.38 3.06
C ALA A 18 -0.75 -16.84 3.57
N THR A 19 -0.75 -15.60 4.06
CA THR A 19 0.38 -15.05 4.82
C THR A 19 0.24 -15.48 6.28
N THR A 20 1.36 -15.73 6.95
CA THR A 20 1.37 -16.07 8.37
C THR A 20 2.09 -14.99 9.17
N TRP A 21 1.65 -14.80 10.41
CA TRP A 21 2.11 -13.75 11.30
C TRP A 21 2.43 -14.34 12.67
N GLY A 22 3.58 -13.96 13.22
CA GLY A 22 3.99 -14.30 14.58
C GLY A 22 3.90 -13.09 15.51
N SER A 23 3.57 -13.32 16.76
CA SER A 23 3.69 -12.30 17.80
C SER A 23 5.16 -11.96 18.06
N SER A 24 5.43 -10.69 18.35
CA SER A 24 6.77 -10.17 18.67
C SER A 24 6.65 -9.00 19.65
N GLU A 25 7.78 -8.58 20.20
CA GLU A 25 7.89 -7.38 21.01
C GLU A 25 8.88 -6.41 20.36
N VAL A 26 8.59 -5.11 20.47
CA VAL A 26 9.47 -4.01 20.05
C VAL A 26 9.49 -2.94 21.14
N VAL A 27 10.54 -2.13 21.21
CA VAL A 27 10.62 -1.00 22.15
C VAL A 27 9.56 0.04 21.77
N ASP A 28 8.87 0.61 22.76
CA ASP A 28 7.95 1.74 22.54
C ASP A 28 8.77 3.02 22.30
N PRO A 29 8.65 3.69 21.14
CA PRO A 29 9.45 4.88 20.87
C PRO A 29 9.09 6.10 21.73
N ILE A 30 7.98 6.06 22.45
CA ILE A 30 7.51 7.15 23.31
C ILE A 30 7.82 6.87 24.79
N PHE A 31 7.81 5.60 25.18
CA PHE A 31 8.15 5.13 26.52
C PHE A 31 9.30 4.11 26.42
N GLU A 32 10.53 4.61 26.36
CA GLU A 32 11.73 3.81 26.04
C GLU A 32 11.98 2.62 26.98
N ASP A 33 11.45 2.67 28.20
CA ASP A 33 11.49 1.60 29.21
C ASP A 33 10.40 0.53 29.03
N LYS A 34 9.54 0.69 28.01
CA LYS A 34 8.41 -0.19 27.72
C LYS A 34 8.53 -0.88 26.38
N LYS A 35 7.78 -1.97 26.26
CA LYS A 35 7.67 -2.75 25.03
C LYS A 35 6.23 -2.80 24.54
N CYS A 36 6.09 -2.86 23.22
CA CYS A 36 4.82 -3.03 22.54
C CYS A 36 4.74 -4.43 21.93
N SER A 37 3.63 -5.13 22.21
CA SER A 37 3.29 -6.36 21.51
C SER A 37 2.82 -6.04 20.09
N VAL A 38 3.52 -6.58 19.10
CA VAL A 38 3.25 -6.38 17.67
C VAL A 38 3.25 -7.72 16.95
N HIS A 39 2.91 -7.70 15.65
CA HIS A 39 2.99 -8.87 14.80
C HIS A 39 4.06 -8.65 13.72
N LYS A 40 4.83 -9.69 13.44
CA LYS A 40 5.81 -9.73 12.36
C LYS A 40 5.46 -10.85 11.39
N PRO A 41 5.74 -10.67 10.09
CA PRO A 41 5.57 -11.75 9.14
C PRO A 41 6.39 -12.98 9.52
N SER A 42 5.76 -14.15 9.40
CA SER A 42 6.40 -15.44 9.57
C SER A 42 6.57 -16.17 8.23
N SER A 43 5.62 -16.02 7.30
CA SER A 43 5.76 -16.54 5.93
C SER A 43 4.84 -15.77 4.96
N TRP A 44 5.31 -15.64 3.72
CA TRP A 44 4.57 -15.05 2.60
C TRP A 44 5.12 -15.62 1.28
N GLY A 45 4.37 -15.44 0.19
CA GLY A 45 4.80 -15.81 -1.15
C GLY A 45 4.60 -14.66 -2.14
N SER A 46 5.08 -14.83 -3.38
CA SER A 46 4.98 -13.81 -4.43
C SER A 46 3.55 -13.49 -4.86
N TYR A 47 2.57 -14.32 -4.49
CA TYR A 47 1.15 -14.06 -4.78
C TYR A 47 0.63 -12.74 -4.16
N ILE A 48 1.29 -12.20 -3.12
CA ILE A 48 0.92 -10.92 -2.50
C ILE A 48 1.00 -9.75 -3.50
N TYR A 49 1.86 -9.86 -4.52
CA TYR A 49 1.96 -8.84 -5.59
C TYR A 49 0.81 -8.92 -6.60
N ARG A 50 -0.03 -9.96 -6.52
CA ARG A 50 -1.24 -10.10 -7.34
C ARG A 50 -2.50 -9.60 -6.64
N TRP A 51 -2.43 -9.24 -5.36
CA TRP A 51 -3.56 -8.70 -4.60
C TRP A 51 -4.05 -7.35 -5.15
N PRO A 52 -5.31 -6.97 -4.89
CA PRO A 52 -5.90 -5.75 -5.45
C PRO A 52 -5.11 -4.46 -5.16
N SER A 53 -4.39 -4.40 -4.05
CA SER A 53 -3.54 -3.26 -3.68
C SER A 53 -2.49 -2.87 -4.74
N LYS A 54 -2.17 -3.77 -5.68
CA LYS A 54 -1.34 -3.48 -6.86
C LYS A 54 -1.86 -2.33 -7.71
N TYR A 55 -3.16 -2.06 -7.76
CA TYR A 55 -3.68 -0.93 -8.54
C TYR A 55 -3.35 0.44 -7.93
N ASP A 56 -3.06 0.47 -6.63
CA ASP A 56 -2.50 1.62 -5.90
C ASP A 56 -0.96 1.55 -5.77
N GLN A 57 -0.30 0.51 -6.33
CA GLN A 57 1.13 0.24 -6.16
C GLN A 57 1.60 0.34 -4.69
N VAL A 58 0.74 -0.10 -3.77
CA VAL A 58 1.06 -0.29 -2.36
C VAL A 58 0.91 -1.76 -2.05
N PHE A 59 1.87 -2.31 -1.33
CA PHE A 59 2.00 -3.75 -1.18
C PHE A 59 2.05 -4.14 0.28
N TRP A 60 1.71 -5.40 0.53
CA TRP A 60 1.96 -6.06 1.79
C TRP A 60 3.40 -5.78 2.27
N PRO A 61 3.66 -5.60 3.58
CA PRO A 61 2.73 -5.82 4.70
C PRO A 61 1.82 -4.64 5.05
N ILE A 62 2.09 -3.43 4.58
CA ILE A 62 1.43 -2.20 5.07
C ILE A 62 -0.06 -2.08 4.69
N THR A 63 -0.53 -2.93 3.80
CA THR A 63 -1.93 -3.04 3.36
C THR A 63 -2.73 -4.07 4.17
N GLU A 64 -2.13 -4.69 5.19
CA GLU A 64 -2.75 -5.71 6.05
C GLU A 64 -2.83 -5.25 7.50
N LYS A 65 -3.77 -5.80 8.28
CA LYS A 65 -4.07 -5.32 9.64
C LYS A 65 -2.86 -5.30 10.58
N TYR A 66 -1.91 -6.21 10.35
CA TYR A 66 -0.67 -6.34 11.13
C TYR A 66 0.50 -5.52 10.56
N GLY A 67 0.32 -4.93 9.38
CA GLY A 67 1.24 -3.95 8.79
C GLY A 67 1.19 -2.58 9.44
N ILE A 68 0.23 -2.32 10.33
CA ILE A 68 0.19 -1.13 11.19
C ILE A 68 0.47 -1.58 12.62
N TRP A 69 1.63 -1.18 13.14
CA TRP A 69 2.00 -1.41 14.52
C TRP A 69 1.42 -0.32 15.41
N HIS A 70 0.94 -0.72 16.59
CA HIS A 70 0.28 0.16 17.53
C HIS A 70 0.64 -0.22 18.97
N CYS A 71 1.26 0.71 19.69
CA CYS A 71 1.54 0.61 21.11
C CYS A 71 0.29 1.02 21.90
N LYS A 72 -0.33 0.07 22.60
CA LYS A 72 -1.57 0.35 23.36
C LYS A 72 -1.39 1.38 24.47
N GLU A 73 -0.20 1.42 25.08
CA GLU A 73 0.05 2.28 26.25
C GLU A 73 0.37 3.73 25.85
N SER A 74 1.27 3.93 24.89
CA SER A 74 1.60 5.29 24.41
C SER A 74 0.63 5.81 23.36
N GLY A 75 -0.04 4.93 22.63
CA GLY A 75 -0.79 5.26 21.42
C GLY A 75 0.07 5.41 20.17
N PHE A 76 1.39 5.20 20.28
CA PHE A 76 2.29 5.31 19.13
C PHE A 76 1.89 4.32 18.03
N THR A 77 1.70 4.83 16.82
CA THR A 77 1.21 4.07 15.68
C THR A 77 2.06 4.39 14.45
N ALA A 78 2.59 3.37 13.80
CA ALA A 78 3.42 3.50 12.60
C ALA A 78 3.29 2.25 11.72
N PHE A 79 3.83 2.30 10.50
CA PHE A 79 3.96 1.09 9.71
C PHE A 79 4.93 0.10 10.35
N ILE A 80 4.71 -1.18 10.08
CA ILE A 80 5.63 -2.26 10.48
C ILE A 80 7.08 -1.92 10.11
N GLY A 81 7.98 -2.06 11.09
CA GLY A 81 9.40 -1.78 10.93
C GLY A 81 9.79 -0.30 11.08
N ASP A 82 8.84 0.61 11.31
CA ASP A 82 9.11 2.05 11.39
C ASP A 82 8.96 2.63 12.82
N PHE A 83 9.33 1.83 13.82
CA PHE A 83 9.48 2.23 15.22
C PHE A 83 10.91 2.71 15.55
N GLU A 84 11.86 2.49 14.65
CA GLU A 84 13.27 2.83 14.82
C GLU A 84 13.62 4.13 14.09
N ASN A 85 14.79 4.70 14.38
CA ASN A 85 15.35 5.88 13.71
C ASN A 85 14.41 7.10 13.76
N ILE A 86 13.72 7.29 14.89
CA ILE A 86 12.91 8.48 15.16
C ILE A 86 13.80 9.49 15.90
N SER A 87 13.94 10.69 15.35
CA SER A 87 14.76 11.71 15.98
C SER A 87 14.15 12.15 17.32
N PRO A 88 14.96 12.61 18.30
CA PRO A 88 14.43 13.11 19.57
C PRO A 88 13.39 14.23 19.40
N ILE A 89 13.55 15.08 18.38
CA ILE A 89 12.60 16.16 18.08
C ILE A 89 11.26 15.61 17.57
N GLU A 90 11.27 14.56 16.73
CA GLU A 90 10.04 13.88 16.34
C GLU A 90 9.36 13.20 17.52
N VAL A 91 10.12 12.50 18.38
CA VAL A 91 9.60 11.87 19.59
C VAL A 91 8.88 12.88 20.48
N GLU A 92 9.48 14.03 20.76
CA GLU A 92 8.85 15.07 21.58
C GLU A 92 7.56 15.64 20.94
N ARG A 93 7.56 15.90 19.62
CA ARG A 93 6.35 16.33 18.89
C ARG A 93 5.23 15.29 18.98
N ILE A 94 5.57 14.03 18.76
CA ILE A 94 4.60 12.93 18.78
C ILE A 94 4.06 12.69 20.18
N LYS A 95 4.92 12.74 21.20
CA LYS A 95 4.55 12.63 22.62
C LYS A 95 3.59 13.75 23.03
N ALA A 96 3.86 14.98 22.63
CA ALA A 96 2.97 16.11 22.87
C ALA A 96 1.60 15.91 22.19
N TYR A 97 1.59 15.46 20.93
CA TYR A 97 0.37 15.16 20.20
C TYR A 97 -0.46 14.04 20.87
N LEU A 98 0.16 12.92 21.24
CA LEU A 98 -0.51 11.77 21.86
C LEU A 98 -1.04 12.10 23.26
N LYS A 99 -0.35 12.97 24.01
CA LYS A 99 -0.85 13.48 25.30
C LYS A 99 -2.13 14.30 25.12
N ALA A 100 -2.19 15.14 24.08
CA ALA A 100 -3.36 15.97 23.78
C ALA A 100 -4.49 15.18 23.09
N ASN A 101 -4.15 14.10 22.38
CA ASN A 101 -5.08 13.31 21.57
C ASN A 101 -4.90 11.81 21.88
N PRO A 102 -5.22 11.35 23.10
CA PRO A 102 -5.08 9.95 23.46
C PRO A 102 -5.95 9.06 22.55
N PRO A 103 -5.48 7.88 22.16
CA PRO A 103 -6.24 6.97 21.31
C PRO A 103 -7.54 6.55 22.01
N LYS A 104 -8.67 6.60 21.30
CA LYS A 104 -9.96 6.18 21.85
C LYS A 104 -10.05 4.67 22.05
N ASN A 105 -9.47 3.91 21.12
CA ASN A 105 -9.41 2.46 21.11
C ASN A 105 -8.25 2.00 20.20
N SER A 106 -8.24 0.73 19.78
CA SER A 106 -7.23 0.16 18.88
C SER A 106 -7.81 -0.44 17.58
N ASP A 107 -9.00 0.00 17.19
CA ASP A 107 -9.60 -0.37 15.91
C ASP A 107 -8.81 0.21 14.72
N ILE A 108 -9.16 -0.25 13.52
CA ILE A 108 -8.43 0.14 12.31
C ILE A 108 -8.63 1.63 12.02
N GLU A 109 -9.81 2.20 12.19
CA GLU A 109 -10.08 3.61 11.91
C GLU A 109 -9.25 4.53 12.80
N THR A 110 -9.20 4.25 14.10
CA THR A 110 -8.37 4.97 15.07
C THR A 110 -6.89 4.86 14.69
N LYS A 111 -6.42 3.67 14.31
CA LYS A 111 -5.05 3.48 13.84
C LYS A 111 -4.74 4.28 12.59
N LEU A 112 -5.64 4.35 11.60
CA LEU A 112 -5.42 5.11 10.38
C LEU A 112 -5.33 6.62 10.65
N VAL A 113 -6.18 7.14 11.55
CA VAL A 113 -6.10 8.55 11.98
C VAL A 113 -4.77 8.81 12.68
N LEU A 114 -4.37 7.97 13.65
CA LEU A 114 -3.10 8.13 14.35
C LEU A 114 -1.92 8.04 13.39
N LEU A 115 -1.95 7.09 12.45
CA LEU A 115 -0.91 6.88 11.45
C LEU A 115 -0.68 8.15 10.61
N GLU A 116 -1.76 8.74 10.10
CA GLU A 116 -1.70 9.98 9.33
C GLU A 116 -1.12 11.14 10.17
N GLN A 117 -1.62 11.33 11.38
CA GLN A 117 -1.23 12.45 12.25
C GLN A 117 0.20 12.29 12.76
N ILE A 118 0.62 11.08 13.15
CA ILE A 118 1.99 10.80 13.58
C ILE A 118 2.96 11.02 12.43
N TYR A 119 2.66 10.52 11.22
CA TYR A 119 3.55 10.76 10.08
C TYR A 119 3.58 12.22 9.62
N ALA A 120 2.55 13.02 9.88
CA ALA A 120 2.60 14.47 9.67
C ALA A 120 3.60 15.17 10.60
N LEU A 121 3.92 14.56 11.75
CA LEU A 121 4.94 15.05 12.70
C LEU A 121 6.34 14.50 12.41
N ARG A 122 6.48 13.62 11.41
CA ARG A 122 7.74 12.99 11.03
C ARG A 122 8.37 13.63 9.82
N GLU A 123 9.70 13.66 9.81
CA GLU A 123 10.49 14.19 8.69
C GLU A 123 10.64 13.11 7.62
N LYS A 124 9.64 13.05 6.73
CA LYS A 124 9.62 12.12 5.59
C LYS A 124 9.66 12.88 4.26
N ASP A 125 10.32 12.28 3.27
CA ASP A 125 10.41 12.83 1.93
C ASP A 125 9.06 12.78 1.18
N SER A 126 8.99 13.41 0.01
CA SER A 126 7.78 13.45 -0.81
C SER A 126 7.35 12.07 -1.31
N THR A 127 8.30 11.18 -1.60
CA THR A 127 8.01 9.83 -2.09
C THR A 127 7.29 9.01 -1.02
N PHE A 128 7.79 9.06 0.22
CA PHE A 128 7.16 8.43 1.36
C PHE A 128 5.78 9.04 1.64
N LYS A 129 5.66 10.37 1.64
CA LYS A 129 4.38 11.05 1.88
C LYS A 129 3.33 10.64 0.85
N ASN A 130 3.70 10.51 -0.43
CA ASN A 130 2.82 10.01 -1.47
C ASN A 130 2.42 8.54 -1.23
N LYS A 131 3.38 7.67 -0.87
CA LYS A 131 3.09 6.27 -0.55
C LYS A 131 2.16 6.12 0.67
N LEU A 132 2.31 6.98 1.68
CA LEU A 132 1.45 7.01 2.86
C LEU A 132 0.00 7.28 2.45
N ILE A 133 -0.27 8.35 1.70
CA ILE A 133 -1.64 8.70 1.29
C ILE A 133 -2.27 7.64 0.38
N ARG A 134 -1.49 6.97 -0.48
CA ARG A 134 -1.99 5.82 -1.28
C ARG A 134 -2.32 4.61 -0.41
N THR A 135 -1.53 4.39 0.64
CA THR A 135 -1.79 3.31 1.60
C THR A 135 -3.04 3.61 2.43
N LEU A 136 -3.21 4.86 2.87
CA LEU A 136 -4.45 5.33 3.50
C LEU A 136 -5.65 5.16 2.56
N ALA A 137 -5.51 5.53 1.29
CA ALA A 137 -6.58 5.33 0.30
C ALA A 137 -7.01 3.87 0.20
N ARG A 138 -6.04 2.94 0.10
CA ARG A 138 -6.31 1.51 0.10
C ARG A 138 -7.07 1.09 1.36
N TRP A 139 -6.60 1.48 2.53
CA TRP A 139 -7.27 1.17 3.79
C TRP A 139 -8.69 1.70 3.90
N TYR A 140 -8.93 2.96 3.51
CA TYR A 140 -10.26 3.55 3.54
C TYR A 140 -11.21 2.86 2.56
N GLN A 141 -10.71 2.37 1.42
CA GLN A 141 -11.50 1.53 0.52
C GLN A 141 -11.89 0.19 1.17
N GLU A 142 -10.94 -0.51 1.81
CA GLU A 142 -11.20 -1.81 2.45
C GLU A 142 -12.25 -1.72 3.58
N ILE A 143 -12.30 -0.60 4.29
CA ILE A 143 -13.32 -0.38 5.34
C ILE A 143 -14.61 0.27 4.81
N GLY A 144 -14.78 0.38 3.49
CA GLY A 144 -15.99 0.87 2.83
C GLY A 144 -16.14 2.40 2.78
N ASN A 145 -15.14 3.17 3.21
CA ASN A 145 -15.16 4.63 3.12
C ASN A 145 -14.56 5.09 1.78
N ILE A 146 -15.34 4.88 0.72
CA ILE A 146 -14.93 5.15 -0.66
C ILE A 146 -14.64 6.63 -0.90
N ASP A 147 -15.43 7.54 -0.32
CA ASP A 147 -15.22 8.98 -0.48
C ASP A 147 -13.85 9.43 0.03
N LYS A 148 -13.47 8.97 1.23
CA LYS A 148 -12.16 9.30 1.80
C LYS A 148 -11.02 8.64 1.03
N ALA A 149 -11.20 7.41 0.56
CA ALA A 149 -10.23 6.75 -0.31
C ALA A 149 -9.98 7.56 -1.59
N ASN A 150 -11.06 8.04 -2.22
CA ASN A 150 -11.00 8.81 -3.46
C ASN A 150 -10.39 10.19 -3.25
N ALA A 151 -10.67 10.84 -2.12
CA ALA A 151 -10.02 12.09 -1.73
C ALA A 151 -8.51 11.93 -1.59
N TYR A 152 -8.02 10.84 -0.97
CA TYR A 152 -6.58 10.57 -0.88
C TYR A 152 -5.96 10.29 -2.25
N ARG A 153 -6.61 9.50 -3.11
CA ARG A 153 -6.10 9.24 -4.48
C ARG A 153 -6.02 10.52 -5.31
N LYS A 154 -7.01 11.40 -5.19
CA LYS A 154 -6.98 12.73 -5.83
C LYS A 154 -5.79 13.56 -5.34
N THR A 155 -5.54 13.58 -4.03
CA THR A 155 -4.37 14.26 -3.45
C THR A 155 -3.06 13.63 -3.95
N ALA A 156 -2.99 12.30 -4.02
CA ALA A 156 -1.83 11.58 -4.52
C ALA A 156 -1.56 11.88 -6.00
N LEU A 157 -2.61 11.94 -6.82
CA LEU A 157 -2.53 12.31 -8.22
C LEU A 157 -1.94 13.72 -8.40
N ILE A 158 -2.40 14.71 -7.64
CA ILE A 158 -1.87 16.08 -7.71
C ILE A 158 -0.36 16.12 -7.43
N ASP A 159 0.11 15.42 -6.39
CA ASP A 159 1.55 15.34 -6.11
C ASP A 159 2.30 14.56 -7.19
N ILE A 160 1.79 13.42 -7.65
CA ILE A 160 2.37 12.62 -8.73
C ILE A 160 2.58 13.47 -9.98
N GLU A 161 1.59 14.27 -10.39
CA GLU A 161 1.67 15.15 -11.55
C GLU A 161 2.78 16.19 -11.42
N LYS A 162 2.91 16.77 -10.22
CA LYS A 162 3.99 17.71 -9.88
C LYS A 162 5.37 17.03 -9.88
N GLN A 163 5.47 15.76 -9.51
CA GLN A 163 6.74 15.04 -9.55
C GLN A 163 7.10 14.60 -10.97
N LEU A 164 6.12 14.20 -11.78
CA LEU A 164 6.33 13.81 -13.18
C LEU A 164 6.84 14.95 -14.07
N SER A 165 6.67 16.21 -13.64
CA SER A 165 7.26 17.38 -14.31
C SER A 165 8.76 17.57 -14.02
N LYS A 166 9.36 16.72 -13.18
CA LYS A 166 10.77 16.74 -12.81
C LYS A 166 11.49 15.52 -13.37
N SER A 167 12.82 15.50 -13.21
CA SER A 167 13.59 14.27 -13.40
C SER A 167 13.34 13.33 -12.22
N LEU A 168 12.97 12.08 -12.52
CA LEU A 168 12.73 11.03 -11.54
C LEU A 168 13.56 9.79 -11.90
N PRO A 169 13.95 8.97 -10.90
CA PRO A 169 14.41 7.62 -11.15
C PRO A 169 13.42 6.84 -12.03
N GLU A 170 13.94 6.01 -12.94
CA GLU A 170 13.13 5.34 -13.96
C GLU A 170 11.97 4.53 -13.38
N ILE A 171 12.23 3.68 -12.38
CA ILE A 171 11.19 2.91 -11.68
C ILE A 171 10.11 3.82 -11.08
N GLN A 172 10.50 4.92 -10.43
CA GLN A 172 9.55 5.86 -9.83
C GLN A 172 8.70 6.55 -10.91
N ARG A 173 9.31 6.89 -12.05
CA ARG A 173 8.59 7.47 -13.19
C ARG A 173 7.55 6.49 -13.73
N LEU A 174 7.91 5.22 -13.90
CA LEU A 174 6.99 4.17 -14.37
C LEU A 174 5.84 3.96 -13.38
N GLU A 175 6.14 3.86 -12.09
CA GLU A 175 5.14 3.75 -11.01
C GLU A 175 4.15 4.93 -11.07
N TYR A 176 4.67 6.15 -11.17
CA TYR A 176 3.87 7.37 -11.14
C TYR A 176 3.03 7.55 -12.40
N LEU A 177 3.54 7.18 -13.57
CA LEU A 177 2.74 7.17 -14.81
C LEU A 177 1.58 6.16 -14.72
N TYR A 178 1.84 4.96 -14.17
CA TYR A 178 0.82 3.95 -13.97
C TYR A 178 -0.26 4.39 -12.96
N LEU A 179 0.16 4.98 -11.84
CA LEU A 179 -0.77 5.54 -10.85
C LEU A 179 -1.57 6.72 -11.42
N ALA A 180 -0.93 7.61 -12.17
CA ALA A 180 -1.60 8.75 -12.79
C ALA A 180 -2.67 8.31 -13.80
N MET A 181 -2.37 7.28 -14.59
CA MET A 181 -3.35 6.63 -15.47
C MET A 181 -4.53 6.10 -14.65
N ASN A 182 -4.29 5.23 -13.66
CA ASN A 182 -5.36 4.61 -12.87
C ASN A 182 -6.21 5.64 -12.12
N TYR A 183 -5.60 6.62 -11.47
CA TYR A 183 -6.32 7.64 -10.69
C TYR A 183 -7.10 8.61 -11.59
N SER A 184 -6.61 8.90 -12.79
CA SER A 184 -7.38 9.70 -13.76
C SER A 184 -8.61 8.95 -14.26
N MET A 185 -8.46 7.67 -14.59
CA MET A 185 -9.58 6.80 -14.97
C MET A 185 -10.63 6.71 -13.86
N GLN A 186 -10.17 6.49 -12.63
CA GLN A 186 -11.01 6.43 -11.45
C GLN A 186 -11.73 7.75 -11.14
N ALA A 187 -11.08 8.89 -11.40
CA ALA A 187 -11.70 10.20 -11.28
C ALA A 187 -12.70 10.53 -12.40
N GLY A 188 -12.85 9.64 -13.39
CA GLY A 188 -13.71 9.85 -14.55
C GLY A 188 -13.08 10.68 -15.67
N ASP A 189 -11.80 11.07 -15.54
CA ASP A 189 -11.06 11.80 -16.56
C ASP A 189 -10.40 10.83 -17.55
N GLN A 190 -11.23 10.27 -18.42
CA GLN A 190 -10.82 9.29 -19.44
C GLN A 190 -9.77 9.86 -20.39
N LYS A 191 -9.86 11.15 -20.71
CA LYS A 191 -8.90 11.83 -21.59
C LYS A 191 -7.52 11.84 -20.94
N LYS A 192 -7.43 12.31 -19.70
CA LYS A 192 -6.17 12.36 -18.96
C LYS A 192 -5.62 10.96 -18.66
N GLY A 193 -6.50 10.01 -18.37
CA GLY A 193 -6.14 8.59 -18.27
C GLY A 193 -5.47 8.06 -19.54
N GLY A 194 -6.03 8.37 -20.71
CA GLY A 194 -5.45 8.06 -22.01
C GLY A 194 -4.08 8.71 -22.24
N GLU A 195 -3.94 10.00 -21.90
CA GLU A 195 -2.65 10.71 -22.03
C GLU A 195 -1.54 10.09 -21.14
N TYR A 196 -1.87 9.67 -19.91
CA TYR A 196 -0.90 8.99 -19.05
C TYR A 196 -0.59 7.58 -19.53
N ARG A 197 -1.58 6.88 -20.11
CA ARG A 197 -1.37 5.58 -20.73
C ARG A 197 -0.36 5.67 -21.87
N GLU A 198 -0.52 6.61 -22.80
CA GLU A 198 0.42 6.80 -23.92
C GLU A 198 1.84 7.11 -23.42
N LYS A 199 1.96 7.98 -22.41
CA LYS A 199 3.25 8.28 -21.77
C LYS A 199 3.87 7.05 -21.11
N LEU A 200 3.06 6.22 -20.45
CA LEU A 200 3.51 4.98 -19.84
C LEU A 200 3.97 3.97 -20.91
N GLU A 201 3.19 3.76 -21.97
CA GLU A 201 3.53 2.86 -23.08
C GLU A 201 4.85 3.28 -23.76
N SER A 202 5.04 4.59 -23.97
CA SER A 202 6.30 5.13 -24.48
C SER A 202 7.47 4.85 -23.53
N ALA A 203 7.30 5.09 -22.23
CA ALA A 203 8.37 4.87 -21.24
C ALA A 203 8.71 3.38 -21.08
N LEU A 204 7.71 2.50 -21.11
CA LEU A 204 7.89 1.05 -21.04
C LEU A 204 8.58 0.46 -22.27
N SER A 205 8.50 1.15 -23.42
CA SER A 205 9.16 0.75 -24.67
C SER A 205 10.63 1.20 -24.73
N SER A 206 11.02 2.21 -23.93
CA SER A 206 12.40 2.68 -23.84
C SER A 206 13.26 1.93 -22.82
N VAL A 207 12.67 1.08 -21.97
CA VAL A 207 13.40 0.30 -20.98
C VAL A 207 14.34 -0.68 -21.67
N THR A 208 15.64 -0.61 -21.36
CA THR A 208 16.67 -1.48 -21.92
C THR A 208 16.88 -2.74 -21.08
N ASP A 209 17.38 -3.80 -21.70
CA ASP A 209 17.65 -5.10 -21.05
C ASP A 209 18.80 -5.08 -20.02
N THR A 210 19.47 -3.94 -19.85
CA THR A 210 20.66 -3.81 -19.01
C THR A 210 20.33 -3.77 -17.51
N ASP A 211 19.15 -3.31 -17.12
CA ASP A 211 18.68 -3.32 -15.73
C ASP A 211 17.55 -4.35 -15.55
N LYS A 212 17.89 -5.49 -14.95
CA LYS A 212 16.94 -6.58 -14.70
C LYS A 212 15.78 -6.17 -13.79
N ASN A 213 16.00 -5.25 -12.84
CA ASN A 213 14.94 -4.82 -11.93
C ASN A 213 13.93 -3.93 -12.65
N THR A 214 14.42 -2.94 -13.40
CA THR A 214 13.56 -2.06 -14.19
C THR A 214 12.84 -2.84 -15.28
N LYS A 215 13.50 -3.81 -15.93
CA LYS A 215 12.85 -4.72 -16.88
C LYS A 215 11.72 -5.52 -16.25
N GLY A 216 11.98 -6.20 -15.13
CA GLY A 216 10.95 -6.99 -14.44
C GLY A 216 9.77 -6.14 -13.99
N TYR A 217 10.03 -4.92 -13.52
CA TYR A 217 8.96 -3.98 -13.16
C TYR A 217 8.17 -3.47 -14.37
N SER A 218 8.85 -3.20 -15.50
CA SER A 218 8.21 -2.85 -16.77
C SER A 218 7.29 -3.96 -17.28
N GLU A 219 7.75 -5.21 -17.26
CA GLU A 219 6.95 -6.39 -17.61
C GLU A 219 5.74 -6.54 -16.68
N TYR A 220 5.94 -6.35 -15.38
CA TYR A 220 4.86 -6.35 -14.40
C TYR A 220 3.79 -5.28 -14.69
N LEU A 221 4.18 -4.04 -14.98
CA LEU A 221 3.21 -2.99 -15.32
C LEU A 221 2.47 -3.30 -16.63
N LYS A 222 3.17 -3.83 -17.64
CA LYS A 222 2.53 -4.29 -18.89
C LYS A 222 1.45 -5.35 -18.65
N GLU A 223 1.65 -6.25 -17.68
CA GLU A 223 0.64 -7.24 -17.28
C GLU A 223 -0.60 -6.60 -16.63
N LEU A 224 -0.43 -5.52 -15.86
CA LEU A 224 -1.52 -4.88 -15.15
C LEU A 224 -2.38 -3.94 -16.01
N MET A 225 -1.75 -3.22 -16.94
CA MET A 225 -2.41 -2.17 -17.75
C MET A 225 -3.71 -2.60 -18.45
N PRO A 226 -3.86 -3.82 -19.01
CA PRO A 226 -5.11 -4.23 -19.63
C PRO A 226 -6.32 -4.22 -18.69
N ALA A 227 -6.10 -4.45 -17.38
CA ALA A 227 -7.16 -4.44 -16.38
C ALA A 227 -7.61 -3.01 -16.04
N SER A 228 -6.72 -2.02 -16.08
CA SER A 228 -7.01 -0.63 -15.69
C SER A 228 -8.14 0.03 -16.49
N LYS A 229 -8.45 -0.47 -17.69
CA LYS A 229 -9.59 0.03 -18.49
C LYS A 229 -10.96 -0.29 -17.88
N PHE A 230 -11.01 -1.24 -16.93
CA PHE A 230 -12.22 -1.64 -16.22
C PHE A 230 -12.36 -1.00 -14.84
N ILE A 231 -11.59 0.06 -14.57
CA ILE A 231 -11.75 0.86 -13.34
C ILE A 231 -13.02 1.69 -13.46
N THR A 232 -13.95 1.51 -12.53
CA THR A 232 -15.23 2.23 -12.47
C THR A 232 -15.02 3.67 -12.01
N SER A 233 -15.52 4.64 -12.79
CA SER A 233 -15.45 6.06 -12.44
C SER A 233 -16.19 6.35 -11.13
N GLY A 234 -15.53 7.07 -10.21
CA GLY A 234 -16.05 7.41 -8.88
C GLY A 234 -16.12 6.24 -7.90
N GLY A 235 -15.83 5.01 -8.35
CA GLY A 235 -15.89 3.79 -7.55
C GLY A 235 -14.57 3.45 -6.86
N THR A 236 -14.39 2.15 -6.63
CA THR A 236 -13.12 1.58 -6.17
C THR A 236 -12.06 1.69 -7.27
N ILE A 237 -10.78 1.62 -6.88
CA ILE A 237 -9.69 1.54 -7.87
C ILE A 237 -9.50 0.13 -8.44
N ASP A 238 -10.16 -0.85 -7.85
CA ASP A 238 -10.01 -2.26 -8.25
C ASP A 238 -10.88 -2.50 -9.49
N PRO A 239 -10.32 -2.94 -10.62
CA PRO A 239 -11.07 -3.10 -11.84
C PRO A 239 -12.15 -4.19 -11.75
N GLU A 240 -13.33 -3.93 -12.32
CA GLU A 240 -14.42 -4.88 -12.46
C GLU A 240 -14.21 -5.71 -13.74
N LEU A 241 -13.49 -6.83 -13.62
CA LEU A 241 -13.16 -7.68 -14.75
C LEU A 241 -14.41 -8.44 -15.26
N PRO A 242 -14.58 -8.58 -16.60
CA PRO A 242 -15.67 -9.33 -17.21
C PRO A 242 -15.52 -10.86 -17.04
#